data_AF-A0A2N9VS62-F1
#
_entry.id   AF-A0A2N9VS62-F1
#
_cell.length_a   1.000
_cell.length_b   1.000
_cell.length_c   1.000
_cell.angle_alpha   90.00
_cell.angle_beta   90.00
_cell.angle_gamma   90.00
#
_symmetry.space_group_name_H-M   'P 1'
#
loop_
_entity.id
_entity.type
_entity.pdbx_description
1 polymer ?
#
loop_
_entity_poly.entity_id
_entity_poly.type
_entity_poly.pdbx_seq_one_letter_code
_entity_poly.pdbx_strand_id
1 'polypeptide(L)' 'MNAVQLKMARVAAGWGVRELAKAAGVTANTVTRIEKGADAKQSTMDALQKALEARQMKFVNADEWSGVMIKQGDET' A
#
# COMPACT_ATOMS: atom_id res chain seq x y z
N MET A 1 -5.93 3.09 -4.85
CA MET A 1 -5.63 1.84 -4.11
C MET A 1 -6.74 1.56 -3.09
N ASN A 2 -7.23 0.33 -2.96
CA ASN A 2 -8.20 -0.07 -1.93
C ASN A 2 -7.54 -0.74 -0.70
N ALA A 3 -8.31 -1.04 0.35
CA ALA A 3 -7.83 -1.65 1.59
C ALA A 3 -7.11 -2.99 1.40
N VAL A 4 -7.63 -3.84 0.49
CA VAL A 4 -7.04 -5.15 0.20
C VAL A 4 -5.70 -4.96 -0.51
N GLN A 5 -5.63 -4.06 -1.50
CA GLN A 5 -4.39 -3.72 -2.20
C GLN A 5 -3.32 -3.13 -1.28
N LEU A 6 -3.72 -2.29 -0.32
CA LEU A 6 -2.82 -1.76 0.70
C LEU A 6 -2.14 -2.89 1.47
N LYS A 7 -2.95 -3.85 1.96
CA LYS A 7 -2.44 -5.01 2.70
C LYS A 7 -1.55 -5.90 1.83
N MET A 8 -1.97 -6.18 0.59
CA MET A 8 -1.18 -6.96 -0.37
C MET A 8 0.19 -6.32 -0.63
N ALA A 9 0.21 -5.04 -0.96
CA ALA A 9 1.44 -4.30 -1.24
C ALA A 9 2.35 -4.21 -0.01
N ARG A 10 1.79 -4.00 1.19
CA ARG A 10 2.57 -3.98 2.43
C ARG A 10 3.27 -5.31 2.69
N VAL A 11 2.54 -6.43 2.56
CA VAL A 11 3.10 -7.77 2.76
C VAL A 11 4.14 -8.08 1.68
N ALA A 12 3.84 -7.76 0.42
CA ALA A 12 4.78 -7.89 -0.69
C ALA A 12 6.06 -7.06 -0.51
N ALA A 13 5.96 -5.91 0.16
CA ALA A 13 7.11 -5.07 0.51
C ALA A 13 7.97 -5.67 1.63
N GLY A 14 7.50 -6.71 2.33
CA GLY A 14 8.10 -7.24 3.55
C GLY A 14 7.88 -6.33 4.76
N TRP A 15 6.89 -5.44 4.73
CA TRP A 15 6.66 -4.45 5.78
C TRP A 15 5.61 -4.89 6.79
N GLY A 16 5.89 -4.63 8.07
CA GLY A 16 4.87 -4.55 9.10
C GLY A 16 4.08 -3.23 8.99
N VAL A 17 3.00 -3.12 9.78
CA VAL A 17 2.16 -1.91 9.80
C VAL A 17 2.92 -0.67 10.28
N ARG A 18 3.95 -0.84 11.11
CA ARG A 18 4.76 0.27 11.66
C ARG A 18 5.72 0.84 10.62
N GLU A 19 6.29 -0.03 9.80
CA GLU A 19 7.24 0.30 8.74
C GLU A 19 6.55 1.08 7.63
N LEU A 20 5.37 0.61 7.18
CA LEU A 20 4.57 1.37 6.22
C LEU A 20 4.11 2.70 6.79
N ALA A 21 3.65 2.73 8.05
CA ALA A 21 3.22 3.96 8.70
C ALA A 21 4.35 4.98 8.77
N LYS A 22 5.56 4.55 9.14
CA LYS A 22 6.76 5.38 9.15
C LYS A 22 7.10 5.91 7.75
N ALA A 23 7.08 5.05 6.74
CA ALA A 23 7.38 5.43 5.36
C ALA A 23 6.36 6.44 4.78
N ALA A 24 5.09 6.34 5.18
CA ALA A 24 4.01 7.21 4.72
C ALA A 24 3.75 8.43 5.62
N GLY A 25 4.46 8.57 6.74
CA GLY A 25 4.25 9.68 7.69
C GLY A 25 2.90 9.66 8.41
N VAL A 26 2.36 8.47 8.69
CA VAL A 26 1.08 8.27 9.38
C VAL A 26 1.26 7.40 10.62
N THR A 27 0.18 7.18 11.40
CA THR A 27 0.25 6.28 12.56
C THR A 27 0.01 4.81 12.16
N ALA A 28 0.59 3.87 12.90
CA ALA A 28 0.34 2.44 12.67
C ALA A 28 -1.15 2.04 12.86
N ASN A 29 -1.86 2.75 13.74
CA ASN A 29 -3.30 2.56 13.92
C ASN A 29 -4.10 2.99 12.68
N THR A 30 -3.68 4.08 12.02
CA THR A 30 -4.27 4.53 10.76
C THR A 30 -4.17 3.42 9.70
N VAL A 31 -2.99 2.84 9.52
CA VAL A 31 -2.78 1.71 8.57
C VAL A 31 -3.69 0.53 8.91
N THR A 32 -3.68 0.11 10.19
CA THR A 32 -4.48 -1.04 10.65
C THR A 32 -5.98 -0.82 10.44
N ARG A 33 -6.49 0.39 10.67
CA ARG A 33 -7.89 0.74 10.43
C ARG A 33 -8.24 0.69 8.95
N ILE A 34 -7.40 1.26 8.08
CA ILE A 34 -7.63 1.27 6.63
C ILE A 34 -7.63 -0.15 6.08
N GLU A 35 -6.68 -1.00 6.48
CA GLU A 35 -6.65 -2.40 6.07
C GLU A 35 -7.88 -3.20 6.52
N LYS A 36 -8.59 -2.74 7.56
CA LYS A 36 -9.86 -3.29 8.03
C LYS A 36 -11.09 -2.66 7.38
N GLY A 37 -10.91 -1.77 6.40
CA GLY A 37 -11.99 -1.14 5.65
C GLY A 37 -12.52 0.16 6.26
N ALA A 38 -11.81 0.78 7.20
CA ALA A 38 -12.18 2.11 7.67
C ALA A 38 -11.87 3.17 6.60
N ASP A 39 -12.72 4.19 6.52
CA ASP A 39 -12.48 5.35 5.68
C ASP A 39 -11.22 6.11 6.10
N ALA A 40 -10.53 6.65 5.11
CA ALA A 40 -9.40 7.55 5.29
C ALA A 40 -9.50 8.74 4.35
N LYS A 41 -8.86 9.84 4.76
CA LYS A 41 -8.73 11.01 3.89
C LYS A 41 -7.95 10.63 2.64
N GLN A 42 -8.30 11.23 1.51
CA GLN A 42 -7.59 11.02 0.24
C GLN A 42 -6.07 11.24 0.41
N SER A 43 -5.67 12.30 1.12
CA SER A 43 -4.25 12.59 1.40
C SER A 43 -3.52 11.47 2.15
N THR A 44 -4.21 10.73 3.01
CA THR A 44 -3.64 9.56 3.72
C THR A 44 -3.46 8.38 2.76
N MET A 45 -4.45 8.13 1.90
CA MET A 45 -4.36 7.09 0.88
C MET A 45 -3.24 7.39 -0.12
N ASP A 46 -3.09 8.65 -0.53
CA ASP A 46 -2.03 9.09 -1.44
C ASP A 46 -0.64 8.93 -0.82
N ALA A 47 -0.47 9.28 0.46
CA ALA A 47 0.80 9.11 1.16
C ALA A 47 1.20 7.62 1.27
N LEU A 48 0.24 6.74 1.60
CA LEU A 48 0.45 5.30 1.65
C LEU A 48 0.79 4.72 0.27
N GLN A 49 0.05 5.12 -0.77
CA GLN A 49 0.30 4.67 -2.14
C GLN A 49 1.68 5.10 -2.61
N LYS A 50 2.08 6.36 -2.42
CA LYS A 50 3.42 6.87 -2.78
C LYS A 50 4.55 6.11 -2.08
N ALA A 51 4.39 5.80 -0.80
CA ALA A 51 5.39 5.04 -0.04
C ALA A 51 5.60 3.62 -0.61
N LEU A 52 4.54 3.00 -1.15
CA LEU A 52 4.59 1.67 -1.77
C LEU A 52 5.10 1.73 -3.21
N GLU A 53 4.69 2.74 -3.99
CA GLU A 53 5.16 2.97 -5.36
C GLU A 53 6.67 3.25 -5.42
N ALA A 54 7.25 3.86 -4.38
CA ALA A 54 8.70 4.03 -4.22
C ALA A 54 9.47 2.69 -4.21
N ARG A 55 8.78 1.55 -4.01
CA ARG A 55 9.31 0.19 -4.11
C ARG A 55 8.99 -0.48 -5.45
N GLN A 56 8.80 0.31 -6.50
CA GLN A 56 8.49 -0.16 -7.85
C GLN A 56 7.20 -1.00 -7.94
N MET A 57 6.24 -0.72 -7.07
CA MET A 57 4.92 -1.31 -7.10
C MET A 57 3.99 -0.47 -7.97
N LYS A 58 3.06 -1.12 -8.66
CA LYS A 58 1.95 -0.50 -9.39
C LYS A 58 0.64 -1.11 -8.93
N PHE A 59 -0.36 -0.26 -8.74
CA PHE A 59 -1.71 -0.68 -8.35
C PHE A 59 -2.59 -0.77 -9.59
N VAL A 60 -3.24 -1.92 -9.78
CA VAL A 60 -4.14 -2.17 -10.90
C VAL A 60 -5.57 -2.23 -10.40
N ASN A 61 -6.43 -1.43 -10.99
CA ASN A 61 -7.87 -1.48 -10.76
C ASN A 61 -8.54 -1.59 -12.14
N ALA A 62 -8.92 -2.81 -12.50
CA ALA A 62 -9.70 -3.13 -13.68
C ALA A 62 -11.10 -3.56 -13.24
N ASP A 63 -12.10 -3.46 -14.11
CA ASP A 63 -13.53 -3.59 -13.79
C ASP A 63 -13.84 -4.66 -12.72
N GLU A 64 -13.41 -5.90 -12.95
CA GLU A 64 -13.63 -7.03 -12.02
C GLU A 64 -12.39 -7.40 -11.19
N TRP A 65 -11.24 -6.75 -11.43
CA TRP A 65 -9.94 -7.20 -10.91
C TRP A 65 -9.20 -6.10 -10.16
N SER A 66 -8.77 -6.42 -8.93
CA SER A 66 -7.88 -5.57 -8.13
C SER A 66 -6.56 -6.28 -7.87
N GLY A 67 -5.44 -5.65 -8.24
CA GLY A 67 -4.12 -6.26 -8.13
C GLY A 67 -3.02 -5.29 -7.68
N VAL A 68 -1.89 -5.86 -7.25
CA VAL A 68 -0.63 -5.16 -7.02
C VAL A 68 0.43 -5.85 -7.87
N MET A 69 1.05 -5.11 -8.77
CA MET A 69 2.16 -5.58 -9.58
C MET A 69 3.45 -5.05 -9.00
N ILE A 70 4.48 -5.88 -8.96
CA ILE A 70 5.84 -5.47 -8.59
C ILE A 70 6.67 -5.57 -9.86
N LYS A 71 7.50 -4.57 -10.13
CA LYS A 71 8.47 -4.69 -11.22
C LYS A 71 9.38 -5.89 -10.90
N GLN A 72 9.36 -6.93 -11.74
CA GLN A 72 10.39 -7.98 -11.66
C GLN A 72 11.74 -7.29 -11.85
N GLY A 73 12.67 -7.53 -10.92
CA GLY A 73 14.00 -6.95 -11.02
C GLY A 73 14.68 -7.46 -12.29
N ASP A 74 15.38 -6.55 -12.98
CA ASP A 74 16.64 -6.93 -13.62
C ASP A 74 17.48 -7.57 -12.51
N GLU A 75 17.78 -8.86 -12.63
CA GLU A 75 18.76 -9.53 -11.77
C GLU A 75 20.03 -8.68 -11.76
N THR A 76 20.49 -8.30 -10.57
CA THR A 76 21.82 -7.70 -10.38
C THR A 76 22.79 -8.79 -10.01
#